data_AF-A0A7K1JI03-F1
#
_entry.id   AF-A0A7K1JI03-F1
#
_cell.length_a   1.000
_cell.length_b   1.000
_cell.length_c   1.000
_cell.angle_alpha   90.00
_cell.angle_beta   90.00
_cell.angle_gamma   90.00
#
_symmetry.space_group_name_H-M   'P 1'
#
loop_
_entity.id
_entity.type
_entity.pdbx_description
1 polymer ?
#
loop_
_entity_poly.entity_id
_entity_poly.type
_entity_poly.pdbx_seq_one_letter_code
_entity_poly.pdbx_strand_id
1 'polypeptide(L)'
;MRQGAASKRQDRVVTRHIPELLIGLRWLFDTVQPDGAMVSSGGQVVRSGHRTLRFRPVDWQGHAVIEIVGAATATDPSPRAEMEAYVTALDDMGEDVVASWIGRRGQVRSIALARPAHPSLRAAVERYVAGCPDHPGRQCACGRRARDASVTLRAVERAIDRHQVEFDALAGPWPHALDPSGALRMVAAGVVPQLAPHPVTGSAV
;
A
#
# COMPACT_ATOMS: atom_id res chain seq x y z
N MET A 1 -0.40 -22.40 24.37
CA MET A 1 -0.10 -22.57 22.92
C MET A 1 -1.07 -21.84 21.96
N ARG A 2 -1.81 -20.78 22.37
CA ARG A 2 -2.72 -20.05 21.47
C ARG A 2 -2.12 -18.78 20.82
N GLN A 3 -1.06 -18.21 21.39
CA GLN A 3 -0.45 -16.96 20.90
C GLN A 3 0.32 -17.14 19.57
N GLY A 4 1.05 -18.25 19.40
CA GLY A 4 1.87 -18.47 18.18
C GLY A 4 1.08 -18.69 16.89
N ALA A 5 -0.18 -19.15 16.98
CA ALA A 5 -1.05 -19.33 15.81
C ALA A 5 -1.74 -18.01 15.38
N ALA A 6 -1.97 -17.10 16.32
CA ALA A 6 -2.56 -15.79 16.05
C ALA A 6 -1.56 -14.86 15.34
N SER A 7 -0.30 -14.83 15.81
CA SER A 7 0.80 -14.09 15.17
C SER A 7 1.06 -14.59 13.73
N LYS A 8 1.17 -15.91 13.53
CA LYS A 8 1.33 -16.47 12.17
C LYS A 8 0.18 -16.17 11.20
N ARG A 9 -1.04 -15.92 11.71
CA ARG A 9 -2.19 -15.53 10.88
C ARG A 9 -2.18 -14.03 10.57
N GLN A 10 -1.72 -13.19 11.50
CA GLN A 10 -1.56 -11.75 11.30
C GLN A 10 -0.54 -11.48 10.19
N ASP A 11 0.63 -12.12 10.24
CA ASP A 11 1.69 -11.97 9.23
C ASP A 11 1.18 -12.33 7.84
N ARG A 12 0.54 -13.50 7.69
CA ARG A 12 0.01 -13.99 6.40
C ARG A 12 -1.05 -13.06 5.78
N VAL A 13 -1.82 -12.35 6.61
CA VAL A 13 -2.85 -11.43 6.14
C VAL A 13 -2.23 -10.18 5.52
N VAL A 14 -1.12 -9.69 6.04
CA VAL A 14 -0.45 -8.54 5.42
C VAL A 14 0.41 -8.98 4.25
N THR A 15 1.09 -10.14 4.32
CA THR A 15 1.91 -10.64 3.20
C THR A 15 1.13 -10.71 1.89
N ARG A 16 -0.14 -11.13 1.92
CA ARG A 16 -1.01 -11.17 0.73
C ARG A 16 -1.40 -9.80 0.16
N HIS A 17 -1.22 -8.74 0.94
CA HIS A 17 -1.59 -7.37 0.59
C HIS A 17 -0.35 -6.50 0.30
N ILE A 18 0.86 -7.03 0.47
CA ILE A 18 2.13 -6.33 0.22
C ILE A 18 2.20 -5.79 -1.21
N PRO A 19 1.85 -6.54 -2.28
CA PRO A 19 1.96 -6.01 -3.64
C PRO A 19 1.13 -4.74 -3.83
N GLU A 20 -0.15 -4.74 -3.44
CA GLU A 20 -0.99 -3.56 -3.55
C GLU A 20 -0.58 -2.42 -2.60
N LEU A 21 -0.03 -2.76 -1.44
CA LEU A 21 0.55 -1.78 -0.52
C LEU A 21 1.73 -1.05 -1.15
N LEU A 22 2.68 -1.78 -1.73
CA LEU A 22 3.86 -1.22 -2.41
C LEU A 22 3.48 -0.37 -3.62
N ILE A 23 2.51 -0.82 -4.44
CA ILE A 23 1.96 -0.02 -5.55
C ILE A 23 1.40 1.30 -5.03
N GLY A 24 0.67 1.26 -3.92
CA GLY A 24 0.10 2.44 -3.30
C GLY A 24 1.12 3.40 -2.72
N LEU A 25 2.14 2.88 -2.03
CA LEU A 25 3.26 3.69 -1.50
C LEU A 25 4.04 4.36 -2.65
N ARG A 26 4.34 3.61 -3.71
CA ARG A 26 4.99 4.15 -4.92
C ARG A 26 4.16 5.26 -5.55
N TRP A 27 2.84 5.09 -5.63
CA TRP A 27 1.93 6.10 -6.15
C TRP A 27 1.88 7.35 -5.26
N LEU A 28 1.84 7.17 -3.94
CA LEU A 28 1.78 8.26 -2.97
C LEU A 28 3.07 9.09 -2.96
N PHE A 29 4.23 8.45 -2.97
CA PHE A 29 5.48 9.11 -2.59
C PHE A 29 6.45 9.37 -3.72
N ASP A 30 6.44 8.54 -4.77
CA ASP A 30 7.46 8.60 -5.82
C ASP A 30 6.89 8.86 -7.22
N THR A 31 5.57 8.87 -7.37
CA THR A 31 4.93 9.04 -8.68
C THR A 31 4.65 10.51 -8.97
N VAL A 32 5.44 11.06 -9.88
CA VAL A 32 5.21 12.41 -10.41
C VAL A 32 3.87 12.45 -11.16
N GLN A 33 3.10 13.49 -10.89
CA GLN A 33 1.85 13.79 -11.58
C GLN A 33 2.12 14.84 -12.66
N PRO A 34 1.56 14.70 -13.87
CA PRO A 34 1.69 15.70 -14.92
C PRO A 34 1.16 17.07 -14.49
N ASP A 35 1.70 18.11 -15.11
CA ASP A 35 1.18 19.47 -14.94
C ASP A 35 -0.29 19.52 -15.34
N GLY A 36 -1.10 20.16 -14.50
CA GLY A 36 -2.55 20.21 -14.71
C GLY A 36 -3.34 18.96 -14.30
N ALA A 37 -2.70 17.85 -13.90
CA ALA A 37 -3.39 16.63 -13.45
C ALA A 37 -4.25 16.82 -12.19
N MET A 38 -5.53 16.43 -12.18
CA MET A 38 -6.39 16.57 -10.99
C MET A 38 -6.62 15.21 -10.31
N VAL A 39 -6.40 15.14 -9.00
CA VAL A 39 -6.62 13.91 -8.21
C VAL A 39 -7.59 14.18 -7.07
N SER A 40 -8.59 13.31 -6.89
CA SER A 40 -9.54 13.45 -5.77
C SER A 40 -8.85 13.45 -4.42
N SER A 41 -9.28 14.31 -3.48
CA SER A 41 -8.85 14.26 -2.07
C SER A 41 -9.23 12.96 -1.37
N GLY A 42 -10.25 12.26 -1.88
CA GLY A 42 -10.59 10.90 -1.49
C GLY A 42 -9.58 9.85 -1.97
N GLY A 43 -8.57 10.24 -2.75
CA GLY A 43 -7.50 9.37 -3.20
C GLY A 43 -7.94 8.35 -4.25
N GLN A 44 -7.18 7.27 -4.35
CA GLN A 44 -7.45 6.15 -5.26
C GLN A 44 -7.52 4.83 -4.50
N VAL A 45 -8.16 3.84 -5.12
CA VAL A 45 -8.37 2.53 -4.52
C VAL A 45 -7.76 1.43 -5.37
N VAL A 46 -7.30 0.37 -4.72
CA VAL A 46 -6.90 -0.90 -5.33
C VAL A 46 -7.57 -2.03 -4.56
N ARG A 47 -8.00 -3.06 -5.28
CA ARG A 47 -8.53 -4.27 -4.66
C ARG A 47 -7.37 -5.18 -4.28
N SER A 48 -7.40 -5.72 -3.07
CA SER A 48 -6.41 -6.68 -2.59
C SER A 48 -7.15 -7.81 -1.89
N GLY A 49 -7.35 -8.93 -2.60
CA GLY A 49 -8.24 -10.01 -2.16
C GLY A 49 -9.66 -9.52 -1.87
N HIS A 50 -10.19 -9.84 -0.68
CA HIS A 50 -11.50 -9.36 -0.20
C HIS A 50 -11.43 -8.01 0.54
N ARG A 51 -10.29 -7.32 0.46
CA ARG A 51 -10.10 -5.96 0.96
C ARG A 51 -9.99 -4.97 -0.19
N THR A 52 -10.21 -3.70 0.15
CA THR A 52 -9.88 -2.57 -0.71
C THR A 52 -8.92 -1.68 0.07
N LEU A 53 -7.76 -1.41 -0.51
CA LEU A 53 -6.84 -0.41 0.03
C LEU A 53 -7.14 0.92 -0.67
N ARG A 54 -7.34 1.97 0.11
CA ARG A 54 -7.50 3.34 -0.38
C ARG A 54 -6.28 4.15 0.04
N PHE A 55 -5.65 4.79 -0.92
CA PHE A 55 -4.50 5.65 -0.72
C PHE A 55 -4.93 7.10 -0.92
N ARG A 56 -4.93 7.86 0.17
CA ARG A 56 -5.32 9.27 0.20
C ARG A 56 -4.06 10.12 0.31
N PRO A 57 -3.78 11.02 -0.65
CA PRO A 57 -2.56 11.82 -0.61
C PRO A 57 -2.51 12.81 0.57
N VAL A 58 -3.69 13.29 0.99
CA VAL A 58 -3.83 14.34 1.99
C VAL A 58 -5.13 14.09 2.78
N ASP A 59 -5.01 14.07 4.10
CA ASP A 59 -6.13 14.20 5.03
C ASP A 59 -6.31 15.64 5.51
N TRP A 60 -7.14 15.85 6.53
CA TRP A 60 -7.43 17.18 7.05
C TRP A 60 -6.25 17.80 7.84
N GLN A 61 -5.26 17.00 8.24
CA GLN A 61 -4.03 17.46 8.91
C GLN A 61 -2.84 17.58 7.93
N GLY A 62 -3.01 17.17 6.67
CA GLY A 62 -1.93 17.21 5.68
C GLY A 62 -1.16 15.89 5.51
N HIS A 63 -1.57 14.81 6.18
CA HIS A 63 -0.91 13.52 6.14
C HIS A 63 -1.41 12.65 4.98
N ALA A 64 -0.53 11.82 4.42
CA ALA A 64 -0.94 10.73 3.56
C ALA A 64 -1.60 9.63 4.41
N VAL A 65 -2.72 9.07 3.94
CA VAL A 65 -3.49 8.07 4.68
C VAL A 65 -3.75 6.84 3.84
N ILE A 66 -3.51 5.67 4.43
CA ILE A 66 -3.90 4.37 3.90
C ILE A 66 -5.13 3.89 4.65
N GLU A 67 -6.21 3.60 3.93
CA GLU A 67 -7.43 3.02 4.51
C GLU A 67 -7.61 1.58 4.02
N ILE A 68 -7.69 0.63 4.95
CA ILE A 68 -8.09 -0.74 4.68
C ILE A 68 -9.61 -0.83 4.87
N VAL A 69 -10.31 -1.03 3.76
CA VAL A 69 -11.76 -1.03 3.67
C VAL A 69 -12.26 -2.44 3.39
N GLY A 70 -13.24 -2.87 4.16
CA GLY A 70 -13.91 -4.15 3.97
C GLY A 70 -14.42 -4.71 5.29
N ALA A 71 -15.52 -5.45 5.23
CA ALA A 71 -16.01 -6.18 6.39
C ALA A 71 -15.04 -7.32 6.71
N ALA A 72 -14.65 -7.45 7.98
CA ALA A 72 -13.98 -8.65 8.45
C ALA A 72 -14.92 -9.84 8.29
N THR A 73 -14.41 -10.93 7.72
CA THR A 73 -15.08 -12.22 7.70
C THR A 73 -14.74 -12.98 8.99
N ALA A 74 -15.50 -14.04 9.32
CA ALA A 74 -15.26 -14.82 10.54
C ALA A 74 -13.86 -15.48 10.59
N THR A 75 -13.18 -15.57 9.46
CA THR A 75 -11.83 -16.14 9.34
C THR A 75 -10.72 -15.09 9.38
N ASP A 76 -11.06 -13.79 9.33
CA ASP A 76 -10.10 -12.70 9.39
C ASP A 76 -9.65 -12.41 10.84
N PRO A 77 -8.45 -11.83 11.02
CA PRO A 77 -8.05 -11.24 12.30
C PRO A 77 -9.05 -10.18 12.77
N SER A 78 -9.03 -9.89 14.08
CA SER A 78 -9.77 -8.74 14.59
C SER A 78 -9.32 -7.44 13.89
N PRO A 79 -10.19 -6.42 13.76
CA PRO A 79 -9.81 -5.18 13.10
C PRO A 79 -8.54 -4.53 13.66
N ARG A 80 -8.32 -4.64 14.96
CA ARG A 80 -7.12 -4.17 15.65
C ARG A 80 -5.88 -4.99 15.29
N ALA A 81 -5.99 -6.31 15.32
CA ALA A 81 -4.91 -7.21 14.93
C ALA A 81 -4.48 -7.01 13.47
N GLU A 82 -5.44 -6.80 12.57
CA GLU A 82 -5.17 -6.48 11.17
C GLU A 82 -4.47 -5.12 11.05
N MET A 83 -4.92 -4.09 11.77
CA MET A 83 -4.27 -2.79 11.79
C MET A 83 -2.82 -2.86 12.27
N GLU A 84 -2.58 -3.52 13.40
CA GLU A 84 -1.23 -3.66 13.99
C GLU A 84 -0.27 -4.33 13.01
N ALA A 85 -0.73 -5.36 12.29
CA ALA A 85 0.08 -6.02 11.27
C ALA A 85 0.44 -5.08 10.09
N TYR A 86 -0.49 -4.22 9.64
CA TYR A 86 -0.18 -3.22 8.61
C TYR A 86 0.81 -2.17 9.10
N VAL A 87 0.69 -1.73 10.35
CA VAL A 87 1.62 -0.78 10.97
C VAL A 87 3.03 -1.39 11.02
N THR A 88 3.16 -2.63 11.48
CA THR A 88 4.45 -3.34 11.47
C THR A 88 5.02 -3.47 10.06
N ALA A 89 4.21 -3.86 9.07
CA ALA A 89 4.71 -3.97 7.70
C ALA A 89 5.13 -2.62 7.10
N LEU A 90 4.48 -1.51 7.48
CA LEU A 90 4.88 -0.17 7.05
C LEU A 90 6.20 0.24 7.71
N ASP A 91 6.37 -0.06 8.99
CA ASP A 91 7.63 0.15 9.72
C ASP A 91 8.78 -0.65 9.10
N ASP A 92 8.55 -1.93 8.78
CA ASP A 92 9.51 -2.79 8.07
C ASP A 92 9.88 -2.24 6.67
N MET A 93 8.98 -1.49 6.04
CA MET A 93 9.21 -0.79 4.75
C MET A 93 9.87 0.58 4.93
N GLY A 94 10.14 1.02 6.17
CA GLY A 94 10.74 2.31 6.49
C GLY A 94 9.77 3.49 6.47
N GLU A 95 8.46 3.24 6.57
CA GLU A 95 7.44 4.29 6.60
C GLU A 95 6.96 4.56 8.03
N ASP A 96 7.22 5.78 8.52
CA ASP A 96 6.82 6.19 9.86
C ASP A 96 5.29 6.42 9.97
N VAL A 97 4.64 5.74 10.92
CA VAL A 97 3.22 5.92 11.22
C VAL A 97 3.02 6.96 12.32
N VAL A 98 2.28 8.04 12.02
CA VAL A 98 1.97 9.11 13.01
C VAL A 98 0.68 8.86 13.77
N ALA A 99 -0.28 8.17 13.17
CA ALA A 99 -1.54 7.82 13.80
C ALA A 99 -2.19 6.62 13.11
N SER A 100 -2.95 5.83 13.87
CA SER A 100 -3.85 4.83 13.32
C SER A 100 -5.17 4.81 14.08
N TRP A 101 -6.28 4.56 13.37
CA TRP A 101 -7.61 4.56 13.99
C TRP A 101 -8.60 3.67 13.23
N ILE A 102 -9.59 3.17 13.96
CA ILE A 102 -10.64 2.32 13.41
C ILE A 102 -11.93 3.13 13.32
N GLY A 103 -12.36 3.42 12.09
CA GLY A 103 -13.61 4.11 11.77
C GLY A 103 -14.81 3.16 11.61
N ARG A 104 -15.96 3.75 11.25
CA ARG A 104 -17.26 3.10 10.95
C ARG A 104 -17.41 1.64 11.41
N ARG A 105 -17.74 1.42 12.68
CA ARG A 105 -18.04 0.08 13.24
C ARG A 105 -17.00 -0.99 12.92
N GLY A 106 -15.71 -0.64 12.79
CA GLY A 106 -14.66 -1.60 12.46
C GLY A 106 -14.45 -1.88 10.97
N GLN A 107 -15.16 -1.19 10.07
CA GLN A 107 -15.11 -1.44 8.62
C GLN A 107 -13.98 -0.71 7.90
N VAL A 108 -13.49 0.38 8.50
CA VAL A 108 -12.41 1.20 7.93
C VAL A 108 -11.32 1.28 8.97
N ARG A 109 -10.12 0.85 8.57
CA ARG A 109 -8.90 0.97 9.36
C ARG A 109 -8.02 1.97 8.64
N SER A 110 -7.73 3.09 9.27
CA SER A 110 -6.94 4.16 8.68
C SER A 110 -5.59 4.28 9.38
N ILE A 111 -4.55 4.51 8.59
CA ILE A 111 -3.17 4.69 9.02
C ILE A 111 -2.65 5.97 8.36
N ALA A 112 -2.23 6.96 9.15
CA ALA A 112 -1.60 8.18 8.69
C ALA A 112 -0.08 8.05 8.75
N LEU A 113 0.59 8.49 7.69
CA LEU A 113 2.03 8.41 7.52
C LEU A 113 2.69 9.79 7.76
N ALA A 114 3.90 9.78 8.32
CA ALA A 114 4.68 10.99 8.57
C ALA A 114 5.15 11.63 7.27
N ARG A 115 5.62 10.80 6.33
CA ARG A 115 6.10 11.24 5.02
C ARG A 115 4.94 11.89 4.26
N PRO A 116 5.09 13.14 3.79
CA PRO A 116 4.09 13.76 2.95
C PRO A 116 4.06 13.08 1.57
N ALA A 117 2.86 13.01 0.97
CA ALA A 117 2.73 12.59 -0.43
C ALA A 117 3.56 13.48 -1.37
N HIS A 118 3.90 12.94 -2.56
CA HIS A 118 4.72 13.62 -3.55
C HIS A 118 4.17 15.03 -3.85
N PRO A 119 5.02 16.08 -3.92
CA PRO A 119 4.55 17.47 -4.07
C PRO A 119 3.61 17.69 -5.27
N SER A 120 3.90 17.09 -6.42
CA SER A 120 3.02 17.19 -7.61
C SER A 120 1.65 16.53 -7.39
N LEU A 121 1.59 15.47 -6.57
CA LEU A 121 0.35 14.78 -6.22
C LEU A 121 -0.47 15.62 -5.24
N ARG A 122 0.17 16.28 -4.28
CA ARG A 122 -0.49 17.27 -3.42
C ARG A 122 -1.06 18.44 -4.22
N ALA A 123 -0.28 19.01 -5.14
CA ALA A 123 -0.74 20.06 -6.04
C ALA A 123 -1.91 19.61 -6.94
N ALA A 124 -1.92 18.34 -7.36
CA ALA A 124 -3.04 17.75 -8.10
C ALA A 124 -4.33 17.67 -7.26
N VAL A 125 -4.21 17.37 -5.95
CA VAL A 125 -5.33 17.39 -5.01
C VAL A 125 -5.82 18.80 -4.74
N GLU A 126 -4.92 19.76 -4.54
CA GLU A 126 -5.29 21.17 -4.36
C GLU A 126 -6.07 21.70 -5.57
N ARG A 127 -5.60 21.41 -6.79
CA ARG A 127 -6.33 21.75 -8.02
C ARG A 127 -7.69 21.06 -8.10
N TYR A 128 -7.81 19.81 -7.63
CA TYR A 128 -9.09 19.14 -7.53
C TYR A 128 -10.06 19.83 -6.58
N VAL A 129 -9.59 20.23 -5.39
CA VAL A 129 -10.39 20.90 -4.37
C VAL A 129 -10.80 22.30 -4.79
N ALA A 130 -9.90 23.07 -5.41
CA ALA A 130 -10.19 24.39 -5.97
C ALA A 130 -11.24 24.34 -7.09
N GLY A 131 -11.36 23.19 -7.77
CA GLY A 131 -12.21 23.04 -8.94
C GLY A 131 -11.62 23.71 -10.18
N CYS A 132 -12.39 23.78 -11.25
CA CYS A 132 -11.93 24.42 -12.48
C CYS A 132 -12.04 25.95 -12.36
N PRO A 133 -10.95 26.71 -12.54
CA PRO A 133 -10.99 28.18 -12.43
C PRO A 133 -11.85 28.81 -13.52
N ASP A 134 -11.88 28.24 -14.72
CA ASP A 134 -12.67 28.74 -15.84
C ASP A 134 -14.18 28.44 -15.68
N HIS A 135 -14.55 27.47 -14.84
CA HIS A 135 -15.92 26.99 -14.68
C HIS A 135 -16.25 26.69 -13.21
N PRO A 136 -16.34 27.72 -12.35
CA PRO A 136 -16.58 27.53 -10.93
C PRO A 136 -17.93 26.84 -10.67
N GLY A 137 -17.94 25.88 -9.75
CA GLY A 137 -19.15 25.19 -9.28
C GLY A 137 -19.81 24.21 -10.27
N ARG A 138 -19.21 23.95 -11.44
CA ARG A 138 -19.78 23.04 -12.45
C ARG A 138 -18.88 21.84 -12.74
N GLN A 139 -19.49 20.70 -13.06
CA GLN A 139 -18.76 19.61 -13.72
C GLN A 139 -18.47 20.04 -15.16
N CYS A 140 -17.21 20.34 -15.46
CA CYS A 140 -16.78 20.78 -16.79
C CYS A 140 -15.83 19.77 -17.44
N ALA A 141 -15.71 19.83 -18.77
CA ALA A 141 -14.82 18.96 -19.53
C ALA A 141 -13.33 19.20 -19.21
N CYS A 142 -12.93 20.40 -18.77
CA CYS A 142 -11.57 20.70 -18.33
C CYS A 142 -11.19 19.86 -17.10
N GLY A 143 -12.06 19.83 -16.08
CA GLY A 143 -11.84 19.00 -14.90
C GLY A 143 -11.81 17.51 -15.21
N ARG A 144 -12.60 17.05 -16.19
CA ARG A 144 -12.53 15.66 -16.66
C ARG A 144 -11.18 15.35 -17.32
N ARG A 145 -10.77 16.16 -18.32
CA ARG A 145 -9.48 15.98 -19.01
C ARG A 145 -8.29 16.01 -18.06
N ALA A 146 -8.29 16.93 -17.10
CA ALA A 146 -7.27 17.02 -16.07
C ALA A 146 -7.22 15.78 -15.17
N ARG A 147 -8.38 15.16 -14.84
CA ARG A 147 -8.40 13.88 -14.12
C ARG A 147 -7.88 12.74 -14.98
N ASP A 148 -8.25 12.70 -16.25
CA ASP A 148 -7.80 11.66 -17.19
C ASP A 148 -6.29 11.72 -17.45
N ALA A 149 -5.67 12.90 -17.29
CA ALA A 149 -4.23 13.10 -17.38
C ALA A 149 -3.46 12.65 -16.12
N SER A 150 -4.13 12.34 -15.01
CA SER A 150 -3.44 11.91 -13.78
C SER A 150 -2.85 10.50 -13.91
N VAL A 151 -1.67 10.29 -13.31
CA VAL A 151 -1.10 8.94 -13.18
C VAL A 151 -1.85 8.23 -12.08
N THR A 152 -2.54 7.15 -12.44
CA THR A 152 -3.38 6.35 -11.54
C THR A 152 -2.61 5.19 -10.90
N LEU A 153 -3.13 4.64 -9.79
CA LEU A 153 -2.63 3.39 -9.20
C LEU A 153 -2.54 2.27 -10.25
N ARG A 154 -3.56 2.15 -11.11
CA ARG A 154 -3.58 1.18 -12.21
C ARG A 154 -2.53 1.46 -13.29
N ALA A 155 -2.10 2.72 -13.45
CA ALA A 155 -0.99 3.05 -14.34
C ALA A 155 0.36 2.66 -13.71
N VAL A 156 0.52 2.82 -12.40
CA VAL A 156 1.70 2.35 -11.64
C VAL A 156 1.79 0.83 -11.63
N GLU A 157 0.69 0.13 -11.33
CA GLU A 157 0.56 -1.33 -11.40
C GLU A 157 0.99 -1.85 -12.79
N ARG A 158 0.38 -1.32 -13.86
CA ARG A 158 0.76 -1.69 -15.24
C ARG A 158 2.20 -1.35 -15.57
N ALA A 159 2.80 -0.32 -14.96
CA ALA A 159 4.21 -0.01 -15.18
C ALA A 159 5.10 -1.06 -14.55
N ILE A 160 4.81 -1.46 -13.31
CA ILE A 160 5.51 -2.56 -12.63
C ILE A 160 5.39 -3.86 -13.44
N ASP A 161 4.18 -4.21 -13.90
CA ASP A 161 3.97 -5.42 -14.72
C ASP A 161 4.81 -5.42 -16.01
N ARG A 162 5.01 -4.25 -16.64
CA ARG A 162 5.86 -4.14 -17.85
C ARG A 162 7.34 -4.37 -17.55
N HIS A 163 7.78 -4.03 -16.34
CA HIS A 163 9.15 -4.26 -15.87
C HIS A 163 9.31 -5.60 -15.15
N GLN A 164 8.26 -6.45 -15.10
CA GLN A 164 8.31 -7.73 -14.40
C GLN A 164 9.45 -8.61 -14.90
N VAL A 165 9.75 -8.60 -16.21
CA VAL A 165 10.87 -9.38 -16.78
C VAL A 165 12.22 -8.91 -16.24
N GLU A 166 12.40 -7.60 -15.99
CA GLU A 166 13.62 -7.05 -15.41
C GLU A 166 13.73 -7.39 -13.92
N PHE A 167 12.60 -7.39 -13.19
CA PHE A 167 12.55 -7.85 -11.80
C PHE A 167 12.77 -9.36 -11.67
N ASP A 168 12.22 -10.17 -12.58
CA ASP A 168 12.43 -11.61 -12.63
C ASP A 168 13.91 -11.92 -12.90
N ALA A 169 14.59 -11.10 -13.71
CA ALA A 169 16.03 -11.21 -13.90
C ALA A 169 16.83 -10.90 -12.62
N LEU A 170 16.30 -10.01 -11.77
CA LEU A 170 16.84 -9.75 -10.43
C LEU A 170 16.45 -10.81 -9.40
N ALA A 171 15.47 -11.67 -9.67
CA ALA A 171 14.98 -12.74 -8.78
C ALA A 171 15.88 -13.99 -8.71
N GLY A 172 16.99 -13.98 -9.44
CA GLY A 172 18.05 -14.97 -9.28
C GLY A 172 17.99 -16.17 -10.23
N PRO A 173 18.87 -17.17 -10.01
CA PRO A 173 19.29 -17.69 -8.71
C PRO A 173 20.23 -16.77 -7.92
N TRP A 174 19.93 -16.56 -6.64
CA TRP A 174 20.78 -15.78 -5.72
C TRP A 174 21.85 -16.69 -5.10
N PRO A 175 23.06 -16.16 -4.82
CA PRO A 175 24.09 -16.89 -4.09
C PRO A 175 23.55 -17.41 -2.74
N HIS A 176 24.04 -18.57 -2.29
CA HIS A 176 23.68 -19.13 -0.98
C HIS A 176 23.95 -18.15 0.18
N ALA A 177 24.93 -17.25 0.04
CA ALA A 177 25.19 -16.20 1.02
C ALA A 177 24.06 -15.18 1.17
N LEU A 178 23.27 -14.97 0.10
CA LEU A 178 22.16 -14.02 0.07
C LEU A 178 20.79 -14.69 0.27
N ASP A 179 20.61 -15.94 -0.18
CA ASP A 179 19.38 -16.70 0.05
C ASP A 179 19.66 -18.13 0.53
N PRO A 180 20.18 -18.31 1.76
CA PRO A 180 20.52 -19.63 2.30
C PRO A 180 19.28 -20.53 2.45
N SER A 181 18.09 -19.93 2.59
CA SER A 181 16.81 -20.64 2.74
C SER A 181 16.05 -20.89 1.44
N GLY A 182 16.47 -20.29 0.31
CA GLY A 182 15.68 -20.28 -0.93
C GLY A 182 14.36 -19.47 -0.84
N ALA A 183 14.15 -18.75 0.26
CA ALA A 183 12.91 -18.07 0.58
C ALA A 183 12.76 -16.78 -0.21
N LEU A 184 13.86 -16.06 -0.41
CA LEU A 184 13.85 -14.82 -1.16
C LEU A 184 13.60 -15.09 -2.64
N ARG A 185 14.16 -16.16 -3.19
CA ARG A 185 13.87 -16.65 -4.55
C ARG A 185 12.38 -16.99 -4.72
N MET A 186 11.76 -17.63 -3.72
CA MET A 186 10.33 -17.95 -3.78
C MET A 186 9.47 -16.68 -3.76
N VAL A 187 9.77 -15.73 -2.85
CA VAL A 187 9.05 -14.45 -2.76
C VAL A 187 9.18 -13.65 -4.06
N ALA A 188 10.39 -13.57 -4.62
CA ALA A 188 10.66 -12.86 -5.87
C ALA A 188 9.97 -13.49 -7.08
N ALA A 189 9.78 -14.81 -7.09
CA ALA A 189 8.98 -15.53 -8.09
C ALA A 189 7.46 -15.40 -7.88
N GLY A 190 6.99 -14.55 -6.95
CA GLY A 190 5.58 -14.37 -6.64
C GLY A 190 4.94 -15.54 -5.88
N VAL A 191 5.75 -16.45 -5.33
CA VAL A 191 5.31 -17.60 -4.54
C VAL A 191 5.43 -17.27 -3.06
N VAL A 192 4.31 -17.20 -2.34
CA VAL A 192 4.33 -17.04 -0.88
C VAL A 192 4.94 -18.32 -0.26
N PRO A 193 6.12 -18.27 0.36
CA PRO A 193 6.70 -19.44 0.99
C PRO A 193 5.80 -19.90 2.13
N GLN A 194 5.48 -21.20 2.17
CA GLN A 194 5.15 -21.80 3.46
C GLN A 194 6.45 -21.89 4.26
N LEU A 195 6.76 -20.85 5.03
CA LEU A 195 7.91 -20.85 5.95
C LEU A 195 7.79 -22.07 6.89
N ALA A 196 8.63 -23.07 6.65
CA ALA A 196 8.84 -24.16 7.60
C ALA A 196 9.48 -23.58 8.87
N PRO A 197 9.06 -24.01 10.07
CA PRO A 197 9.71 -23.57 11.30
C PRO A 197 11.16 -24.03 11.32
N HIS A 198 12.11 -23.09 11.28
CA HIS A 198 13.51 -23.41 11.54
C HIS A 198 13.70 -23.73 13.03
N PRO A 199 14.36 -24.85 13.38
CA PRO A 199 14.85 -25.05 14.73
C PRO A 199 15.98 -24.05 14.98
N VAL A 200 15.80 -23.20 15.99
CA VAL A 200 16.85 -22.32 16.51
C VAL A 200 17.86 -23.21 17.22
N THR A 201 18.92 -23.63 16.52
CA THR A 201 20.12 -24.13 17.20
C THR A 201 20.82 -22.93 17.80
N GLY A 202 20.74 -22.81 19.13
CA GLY A 202 21.51 -21.82 19.88
C GLY A 202 22.99 -21.98 19.59
N SER A 203 23.62 -20.91 19.14
CA SER A 203 25.08 -20.82 19.08
C SER A 203 25.55 -20.50 20.49
N ALA A 204 26.05 -21.51 21.19
CA ALA A 204 26.99 -21.29 22.27
C ALA A 204 28.35 -21.03 21.62
N VAL A 205 28.84 -19.80 21.73
CA VAL A 205 30.13 -19.34 22.32
C VAL A 205 30.14 -17.82 22.20
#